data_AF-A0A1M7HZD5-F1
#
_entry.id   AF-A0A1M7HZD5-F1
#
_cell.length_a   1.000
_cell.length_b   1.000
_cell.length_c   1.000
_cell.angle_alpha   90.00
_cell.angle_beta   90.00
_cell.angle_gamma   90.00
#
_symmetry.space_group_name_H-M   'P 1'
#
loop_
_entity.id
_entity.type
_entity.pdbx_description
1 polymer ?
#
loop_
_entity_poly.entity_id
_entity_poly.type
_entity_poly.pdbx_seq_one_letter_code
_entity_poly.pdbx_strand_id
1 'polypeptide(L)'
;MKKCIWCSKTENHTTFNKLAHTIPQSLGGKFTCKNVCDKCNEYFGKKEFGLPAVEIALKELLNTSKYLLLTQHKELRLNRFKSEYFVFNYKNDRTFKFKMGYKLKPNFQREFAKRFRRGIYKVFLEERERQLGDAHDERFNYIREFSRYNLNDYPVYIQKPKFKVVFYNTEDLLVPQIRFTEHSDEIDKSFRFYSYPLMGHSFVIPTSNQFMNERLASYKKHLIQSNDPFGLELIEIDKVENIDFRFQYMNEK
;
A
#
# COMPACT_ATOMS: atom_id res chain seq x y z
N MET A 1 -2.71 -6.06 28.29
CA MET A 1 -3.57 -4.88 28.04
C MET A 1 -3.35 -4.43 26.60
N LYS A 2 -4.38 -4.37 25.77
CA LYS A 2 -4.26 -3.88 24.38
C LYS A 2 -4.20 -2.35 24.38
N LYS A 3 -3.41 -1.80 23.45
CA LYS A 3 -3.30 -0.37 23.18
C LYS A 3 -3.37 -0.15 21.67
N CYS A 4 -4.33 0.64 21.23
CA CYS A 4 -4.56 0.86 19.81
C CYS A 4 -3.37 1.57 19.16
N ILE A 5 -2.75 0.98 18.12
CA ILE A 5 -1.62 1.58 17.41
C ILE A 5 -1.96 2.88 16.70
N TRP A 6 -3.25 3.14 16.43
CA TRP A 6 -3.68 4.31 15.67
C TRP A 6 -4.05 5.50 16.54
N CYS A 7 -4.68 5.27 17.69
CA CYS A 7 -5.18 6.33 18.56
C CYS A 7 -4.65 6.29 20.00
N SER A 8 -3.74 5.35 20.30
CA SER A 8 -3.10 5.15 21.59
C SER A 8 -4.04 4.85 22.77
N LYS A 9 -5.36 4.72 22.54
CA LYS A 9 -6.35 4.36 23.55
C LYS A 9 -6.20 2.89 23.95
N THR A 10 -6.33 2.63 25.25
CA THR A 10 -6.32 1.29 25.85
C THR A 10 -7.72 0.68 25.92
N GLU A 11 -7.81 -0.59 26.31
CA GLU A 11 -9.08 -1.31 26.52
C GLU A 11 -10.04 -0.61 27.49
N ASN A 12 -9.52 0.24 28.39
CA ASN A 12 -10.34 1.05 29.30
C ASN A 12 -11.13 2.17 28.58
N HIS A 13 -10.74 2.54 27.36
CA HIS A 13 -11.27 3.70 26.63
C HIS A 13 -11.85 3.37 25.25
N THR A 14 -11.65 2.13 24.77
CA THR A 14 -12.12 1.66 23.47
C THR A 14 -12.21 0.14 23.43
N THR A 15 -13.02 -0.40 22.52
CA THR A 15 -13.20 -1.84 22.34
C THR A 15 -12.29 -2.40 21.23
N PHE A 16 -12.01 -3.70 21.30
CA PHE A 16 -11.16 -4.46 20.35
C PHE A 16 -11.86 -5.78 19.97
N ASN A 17 -13.16 -5.70 19.69
CA ASN A 17 -14.02 -6.86 19.46
C ASN A 17 -14.05 -7.27 17.98
N LYS A 18 -13.81 -6.33 17.06
CA LYS A 18 -13.80 -6.57 15.61
C LYS A 18 -12.42 -7.01 15.17
N LEU A 19 -12.36 -7.99 14.27
CA LEU A 19 -11.12 -8.39 13.61
C LEU A 19 -10.63 -7.25 12.69
N ALA A 20 -9.42 -6.76 12.93
CA ALA A 20 -8.75 -5.78 12.08
C ALA A 20 -7.75 -6.51 11.18
N HIS A 21 -8.12 -6.72 9.91
CA HIS A 21 -7.23 -7.33 8.94
C HIS A 21 -6.12 -6.36 8.53
N THR A 22 -4.87 -6.81 8.63
CA THR A 22 -3.69 -5.99 8.29
C THR A 22 -3.69 -5.64 6.80
N ILE A 23 -3.98 -6.64 5.97
CA ILE A 23 -4.26 -6.51 4.54
C ILE A 23 -5.73 -6.91 4.31
N PRO A 24 -6.53 -6.15 3.53
CA PRO A 24 -7.93 -6.48 3.27
C PRO A 24 -8.14 -7.92 2.78
N GLN A 25 -9.17 -8.60 3.29
CA GLN A 25 -9.50 -9.98 2.89
C GLN A 25 -9.73 -10.11 1.37
N SER A 26 -10.28 -9.08 0.72
CA SER A 26 -10.46 -9.07 -0.73
C SER A 26 -9.14 -9.18 -1.50
N LEU A 27 -8.03 -8.76 -0.89
CA LEU A 27 -6.68 -8.91 -1.44
C LEU A 27 -6.03 -10.25 -1.05
N GLY A 28 -6.74 -11.13 -0.35
CA GLY A 28 -6.22 -12.41 0.16
C GLY A 28 -5.70 -12.35 1.60
N GLY A 29 -5.78 -11.20 2.27
CA GLY A 29 -5.27 -11.05 3.63
C GLY A 29 -5.91 -12.04 4.61
N LYS A 30 -5.06 -12.77 5.33
CA LYS A 30 -5.46 -13.75 6.35
C LYS A 30 -5.15 -13.29 7.77
N PHE A 31 -4.17 -12.41 7.91
CA PHE A 31 -3.66 -11.98 9.20
C PHE A 31 -4.47 -10.81 9.78
N THR A 32 -4.43 -10.68 11.10
CA THR A 32 -5.10 -9.61 11.84
C THR A 32 -4.16 -8.96 12.84
N CYS A 33 -4.35 -7.66 13.10
CA CYS A 33 -3.63 -6.92 14.12
C CYS A 33 -4.54 -6.74 15.34
N LYS A 34 -4.18 -7.36 16.48
CA LYS A 34 -4.98 -7.32 17.71
C LYS A 34 -4.99 -5.93 18.37
N ASN A 35 -4.01 -5.10 18.05
CA ASN A 35 -3.81 -3.77 18.63
C ASN A 35 -4.41 -2.67 17.75
N VAL A 36 -5.50 -2.96 17.04
CA VAL A 36 -6.34 -1.96 16.36
C VAL A 36 -7.73 -1.98 16.98
N CYS A 37 -8.17 -0.84 17.53
CA CYS A 37 -9.49 -0.76 18.15
C CYS A 37 -10.62 -0.66 17.11
N ASP A 38 -11.83 -1.01 17.52
CA ASP A 38 -13.00 -1.07 16.62
C ASP A 38 -13.26 0.26 15.90
N LYS A 39 -13.09 1.38 16.60
CA LYS A 39 -13.27 2.74 16.03
C LYS A 39 -12.23 3.06 14.95
N CYS A 40 -10.98 2.61 15.11
CA CYS A 40 -9.94 2.83 14.11
C CYS A 40 -10.07 1.86 12.94
N ASN A 41 -10.42 0.60 13.21
CA ASN A 41 -10.74 -0.38 12.18
C ASN A 41 -11.86 0.13 11.26
N GLU A 42 -12.98 0.59 11.86
CA GLU A 42 -14.11 1.13 11.11
C GLU A 42 -13.76 2.40 10.32
N TYR A 43 -12.89 3.25 10.86
CA TYR A 43 -12.46 4.48 10.20
C TYR A 43 -11.84 4.20 8.82
N PHE A 44 -10.98 3.19 8.69
CA PHE A 44 -10.33 2.89 7.40
C PHE A 44 -11.29 2.31 6.35
N GLY A 45 -12.38 1.66 6.80
CA GLY A 45 -13.44 1.12 5.94
C GLY A 45 -14.56 2.11 5.60
N LYS A 46 -14.64 3.26 6.28
CA LYS A 46 -15.71 4.24 6.09
C LYS A 46 -15.45 5.13 4.88
N LYS A 47 -16.43 5.20 3.97
CA LYS A 47 -16.42 6.13 2.83
C LYS A 47 -16.67 7.56 3.31
N GLU A 48 -16.02 8.51 2.63
CA GLU A 48 -16.33 9.93 2.75
C GLU A 48 -17.13 10.37 1.52
N PHE A 49 -17.82 11.52 1.61
CA PHE A 49 -18.70 11.96 0.54
C PHE A 49 -17.93 12.11 -0.78
N GLY A 50 -18.31 11.30 -1.77
CA GLY A 50 -17.72 11.32 -3.10
C GLY A 50 -16.31 10.71 -3.22
N LEU A 51 -15.73 10.17 -2.15
CA LEU A 51 -14.39 9.58 -2.12
C LEU A 51 -14.40 8.13 -1.59
N PRO A 52 -13.50 7.25 -2.06
CA PRO A 52 -13.36 5.92 -1.48
C PRO A 52 -12.88 5.99 -0.02
N ALA A 53 -13.27 4.99 0.77
CA ALA A 53 -12.59 4.68 2.02
C ALA A 53 -11.12 4.32 1.75
N VAL A 54 -10.25 4.45 2.75
CA VAL A 54 -8.81 4.12 2.61
C VAL A 54 -8.62 2.67 2.15
N GLU A 55 -9.32 1.71 2.78
CA GLU A 55 -9.23 0.30 2.38
C GLU A 55 -9.81 0.04 0.98
N ILE A 56 -10.80 0.83 0.57
CA ILE A 56 -11.41 0.70 -0.76
C ILE A 56 -10.44 1.18 -1.82
N ALA A 57 -9.78 2.34 -1.62
CA ALA A 57 -8.78 2.84 -2.55
C ALA A 57 -7.60 1.85 -2.70
N LEU A 58 -7.12 1.31 -1.59
CA LEU A 58 -6.07 0.30 -1.56
C LEU A 58 -6.48 -0.97 -2.33
N LYS A 59 -7.63 -1.57 -1.99
CA LYS A 59 -8.05 -2.84 -2.58
C LYS A 59 -8.41 -2.73 -4.06
N GLU A 60 -9.00 -1.63 -4.50
CA GLU A 60 -9.42 -1.45 -5.90
C GLU A 60 -8.21 -1.47 -6.84
N LEU A 61 -7.15 -0.72 -6.51
CA LEU A 61 -5.94 -0.66 -7.33
C LEU A 61 -5.14 -1.97 -7.25
N LEU A 62 -4.87 -2.47 -6.03
CA LEU A 62 -4.07 -3.69 -5.87
C LEU A 62 -4.79 -4.94 -6.39
N ASN A 63 -6.12 -5.02 -6.33
CA ASN A 63 -6.85 -6.14 -6.94
C ASN A 63 -6.72 -6.13 -8.47
N THR A 64 -6.52 -4.98 -9.10
CA THR A 64 -6.31 -4.91 -10.56
C THR A 64 -5.01 -5.62 -10.94
N SER A 65 -3.93 -5.30 -10.24
CA SER A 65 -2.63 -5.97 -10.41
C SER A 65 -2.70 -7.45 -10.06
N LYS A 66 -3.27 -7.78 -8.90
CA LYS A 66 -3.48 -9.18 -8.48
C LYS A 66 -4.25 -9.97 -9.54
N TYR A 67 -5.35 -9.41 -10.04
CA TYR A 67 -6.18 -10.07 -11.05
C TYR A 67 -5.38 -10.36 -12.32
N LEU A 68 -4.63 -9.39 -12.84
CA LEU A 68 -3.78 -9.59 -14.02
C LEU A 68 -2.76 -10.70 -13.83
N LEU A 69 -2.07 -10.74 -12.70
CA LEU A 69 -1.08 -11.78 -12.42
C LEU A 69 -1.75 -13.16 -12.31
N LEU A 70 -2.85 -13.26 -11.56
CA LEU A 70 -3.57 -14.52 -11.40
C LEU A 70 -4.21 -15.02 -12.71
N THR A 71 -4.57 -14.14 -13.66
CA THR A 71 -5.10 -14.60 -14.96
C THR A 71 -4.07 -15.36 -15.81
N GLN A 72 -2.78 -15.29 -15.48
CA GLN A 72 -1.73 -16.10 -16.12
C GLN A 72 -1.79 -17.57 -15.66
N HIS A 73 -2.44 -17.85 -14.53
CA HIS A 73 -2.57 -19.17 -13.92
C HIS A 73 -3.88 -19.82 -14.36
N LYS A 74 -3.82 -20.64 -15.43
CA LYS A 74 -5.00 -21.27 -16.06
C LYS A 74 -5.79 -22.19 -15.11
N GLU A 75 -5.12 -22.72 -14.10
CA GLU A 75 -5.68 -23.55 -13.04
C GLU A 75 -6.60 -22.78 -12.08
N LEU A 76 -6.45 -21.46 -11.99
CA LEU A 76 -7.24 -20.62 -11.10
C LEU A 76 -8.51 -20.11 -11.78
N ARG A 77 -9.67 -20.44 -11.20
CA ARG A 77 -10.97 -19.88 -11.61
C ARG A 77 -11.18 -18.51 -10.98
N LEU A 78 -11.09 -17.45 -11.78
CA LEU A 78 -11.27 -16.08 -11.33
C LEU A 78 -12.64 -15.53 -11.75
N ASN A 79 -13.33 -14.91 -10.80
CA ASN A 79 -14.54 -14.13 -11.10
C ASN A 79 -14.18 -12.90 -11.94
N ARG A 80 -15.13 -12.43 -12.75
CA ARG A 80 -14.94 -11.21 -13.53
C ARG A 80 -14.61 -10.03 -12.60
N PHE A 81 -13.51 -9.34 -12.86
CA PHE A 81 -13.14 -8.13 -12.13
C PHE A 81 -14.24 -7.06 -12.27
N LYS A 82 -14.59 -6.43 -11.14
CA LYS A 82 -15.55 -5.33 -11.07
C LYS A 82 -14.97 -4.25 -10.15
N SER A 83 -15.09 -3.00 -10.58
CA SER A 83 -14.70 -1.82 -9.80
C SER A 83 -15.88 -0.85 -9.71
N GLU A 84 -16.00 -0.18 -8.56
CA GLU A 84 -16.94 0.94 -8.40
C GLU A 84 -16.49 2.17 -9.18
N TYR A 85 -15.19 2.43 -9.26
CA TYR A 85 -14.62 3.72 -9.68
C TYR A 85 -14.15 3.77 -11.13
N PHE A 86 -13.73 2.64 -11.68
CA PHE A 86 -13.15 2.58 -13.02
C PHE A 86 -13.66 1.37 -13.82
N VAL A 87 -13.46 1.45 -15.11
CA VAL A 87 -13.60 0.33 -16.04
C VAL A 87 -12.20 -0.20 -16.33
N PHE A 88 -12.05 -1.51 -16.19
CA PHE A 88 -10.81 -2.22 -16.49
C PHE A 88 -11.08 -3.33 -17.50
N ASN A 89 -10.44 -3.24 -18.68
CA ASN A 89 -10.53 -4.27 -19.71
C ASN A 89 -9.20 -5.03 -19.81
N TYR A 90 -9.17 -6.27 -19.31
CA TYR A 90 -7.95 -7.06 -19.24
C TYR A 90 -7.59 -7.81 -20.54
N LYS A 91 -8.55 -7.99 -21.48
CA LYS A 91 -8.37 -8.90 -22.64
C LYS A 91 -7.61 -8.30 -23.82
N ASN A 92 -7.77 -6.99 -24.06
CA ASN A 92 -7.24 -6.35 -25.27
C ASN A 92 -6.00 -5.50 -24.97
N ASP A 93 -6.24 -4.33 -24.39
CA ASP A 93 -5.29 -3.21 -24.27
C ASP A 93 -4.92 -2.90 -22.82
N ARG A 94 -5.40 -3.72 -21.88
CA ARG A 94 -5.35 -3.45 -20.44
C ARG A 94 -5.85 -2.03 -20.14
N THR A 95 -6.89 -1.54 -20.82
CA THR A 95 -7.34 -0.16 -20.58
C THR A 95 -7.89 0.03 -19.19
N PHE A 96 -7.51 1.15 -18.60
CA PHE A 96 -8.05 1.66 -17.34
C PHE A 96 -8.62 3.05 -17.59
N LYS A 97 -9.90 3.23 -17.27
CA LYS A 97 -10.58 4.53 -17.39
C LYS A 97 -11.50 4.73 -16.20
N PHE A 98 -11.33 5.84 -15.48
CA PHE A 98 -12.32 6.25 -14.47
C PHE A 98 -13.70 6.39 -15.13
N LYS A 99 -14.74 5.93 -14.42
CA LYS A 99 -16.12 6.12 -14.88
C LYS A 99 -16.42 7.62 -14.90
N MET A 100 -17.34 8.05 -15.78
CA MET A 100 -17.51 9.46 -16.12
C MET A 100 -17.80 10.36 -14.90
N GLY A 101 -18.65 9.90 -13.98
CA GLY A 101 -18.95 10.64 -12.75
C GLY A 101 -17.76 10.87 -11.80
N TYR A 102 -16.68 10.09 -11.92
CA TYR A 102 -15.44 10.32 -11.17
C TYR A 102 -14.39 11.06 -12.00
N LYS A 103 -14.37 10.85 -13.32
CA LYS A 103 -13.48 11.59 -14.23
C LYS A 103 -13.74 13.10 -14.20
N LEU A 104 -15.01 13.51 -14.09
CA LEU A 104 -15.42 14.91 -14.06
C LEU A 104 -15.20 15.59 -12.70
N LYS A 105 -14.91 14.83 -11.64
CA LYS A 105 -14.68 15.39 -10.31
C LYS A 105 -13.28 16.01 -10.24
N PRO A 106 -13.15 17.31 -9.92
CA PRO A 106 -11.86 17.94 -9.72
C PRO A 106 -11.03 17.19 -8.68
N ASN A 107 -9.73 17.03 -8.96
CA ASN A 107 -8.75 16.40 -8.05
C ASN A 107 -9.06 14.96 -7.63
N PHE A 108 -10.07 14.29 -8.20
CA PHE A 108 -10.46 12.95 -7.76
C PHE A 108 -9.30 11.94 -7.83
N GLN A 109 -8.48 12.00 -8.87
CA GLN A 109 -7.32 11.11 -8.99
C GLN A 109 -6.27 11.34 -7.89
N ARG A 110 -6.01 12.59 -7.53
CA ARG A 110 -5.06 12.95 -6.46
C ARG A 110 -5.60 12.51 -5.10
N GLU A 111 -6.88 12.76 -4.83
CA GLU A 111 -7.55 12.31 -3.60
C GLU A 111 -7.59 10.79 -3.50
N PHE A 112 -7.90 10.09 -4.61
CA PHE A 112 -7.86 8.64 -4.66
C PHE A 112 -6.44 8.12 -4.36
N ALA A 113 -5.42 8.71 -4.99
CA ALA A 113 -4.03 8.36 -4.74
C ALA A 113 -3.62 8.63 -3.29
N LYS A 114 -4.04 9.76 -2.69
CA LYS A 114 -3.80 10.04 -1.27
C LYS A 114 -4.42 8.97 -0.37
N ARG A 115 -5.65 8.52 -0.65
CA ARG A 115 -6.28 7.39 0.08
C ARG A 115 -5.51 6.10 -0.09
N PHE A 116 -5.03 5.82 -1.30
CA PHE A 116 -4.19 4.67 -1.58
C PHE A 116 -2.88 4.73 -0.75
N ARG A 117 -2.17 5.87 -0.77
CA ARG A 117 -0.95 6.09 0.03
C ARG A 117 -1.19 5.84 1.51
N ARG A 118 -2.28 6.41 2.07
CA ARG A 118 -2.70 6.18 3.46
C ARG A 118 -2.92 4.69 3.75
N GLY A 119 -3.45 3.93 2.79
CA GLY A 119 -3.64 2.49 2.86
C GLY A 119 -2.34 1.70 2.84
N ILE A 120 -1.35 2.12 2.05
CA ILE A 120 -0.01 1.52 2.03
C ILE A 120 0.63 1.63 3.41
N TYR A 121 0.66 2.83 3.98
CA TYR A 121 1.13 3.06 5.36
C TYR A 121 0.33 2.28 6.42
N LYS A 122 -0.99 2.14 6.25
CA LYS A 122 -1.83 1.32 7.14
C LYS A 122 -1.34 -0.13 7.18
N VAL A 123 -1.16 -0.73 6.00
CA VAL A 123 -0.67 -2.12 5.89
C VAL A 123 0.69 -2.26 6.58
N PHE A 124 1.63 -1.34 6.31
CA PHE A 124 2.94 -1.37 6.94
C PHE A 124 2.85 -1.35 8.46
N LEU A 125 2.17 -0.36 9.04
CA LEU A 125 2.15 -0.18 10.49
C LEU A 125 1.42 -1.33 11.20
N GLU A 126 0.33 -1.84 10.62
CA GLU A 126 -0.43 -2.96 11.20
C GLU A 126 0.32 -4.30 11.10
N GLU A 127 1.01 -4.56 9.98
CA GLU A 127 1.89 -5.73 9.84
C GLU A 127 3.09 -5.66 10.77
N ARG A 128 3.67 -4.47 10.93
CA ARG A 128 4.80 -4.24 11.82
C ARG A 128 4.42 -4.49 13.27
N GLU A 129 3.28 -3.99 13.71
CA GLU A 129 2.75 -4.31 15.05
C GLU A 129 2.50 -5.80 15.22
N ARG A 130 1.89 -6.46 14.22
CA ARG A 130 1.56 -7.88 14.30
C ARG A 130 2.81 -8.76 14.47
N GLN A 131 3.90 -8.41 13.81
CA GLN A 131 5.11 -9.24 13.74
C GLN A 131 6.18 -8.82 14.77
N LEU A 132 6.38 -7.53 14.96
CA LEU A 132 7.47 -6.97 15.77
C LEU A 132 6.99 -6.27 17.05
N GLY A 133 5.73 -5.83 17.10
CA GLY A 133 5.15 -5.16 18.28
C GLY A 133 5.73 -3.78 18.59
N ASP A 134 6.43 -3.16 17.64
CA ASP A 134 7.12 -1.87 17.81
C ASP A 134 6.39 -0.70 17.14
N ALA A 135 5.12 -0.87 16.71
CA ALA A 135 4.45 0.17 15.94
C ALA A 135 4.24 1.45 16.77
N HIS A 136 4.21 1.37 18.11
CA HIS A 136 4.11 2.51 19.03
C HIS A 136 5.37 3.39 19.12
N ASP A 137 6.46 3.02 18.45
CA ASP A 137 7.63 3.89 18.32
C ASP A 137 7.23 5.29 17.81
N GLU A 138 7.78 6.32 18.47
CA GLU A 138 7.48 7.73 18.19
C GLU A 138 7.82 8.11 16.75
N ARG A 139 8.82 7.45 16.15
CA ARG A 139 9.18 7.68 14.75
C ARG A 139 8.03 7.41 13.80
N PHE A 140 7.04 6.60 14.19
CA PHE A 140 5.85 6.31 13.39
C PHE A 140 4.65 7.24 13.68
N ASN A 141 4.80 8.26 14.52
CA ASN A 141 3.71 9.20 14.82
C ASN A 141 3.19 9.90 13.57
N TYR A 142 4.07 10.29 12.64
CA TYR A 142 3.67 10.91 11.37
C TYR A 142 2.83 9.95 10.49
N ILE A 143 3.04 8.63 10.60
CA ILE A 143 2.20 7.64 9.92
C ILE A 143 0.77 7.69 10.47
N ARG A 144 0.60 7.82 11.79
CA ARG A 144 -0.73 7.98 12.41
C ARG A 144 -1.40 9.27 11.98
N GLU A 145 -0.67 10.38 12.04
CA GLU A 145 -1.13 11.70 11.61
C GLU A 145 -1.71 11.63 10.19
N PHE A 146 -0.97 11.02 9.26
CA PHE A 146 -1.39 10.92 7.87
C PHE A 146 -2.45 9.87 7.61
N SER A 147 -2.19 8.61 7.97
CA SER A 147 -3.09 7.51 7.65
C SER A 147 -4.38 7.58 8.44
N ARG A 148 -4.33 7.85 9.74
CA ARG A 148 -5.51 7.85 10.61
C ARG A 148 -6.18 9.23 10.74
N TYR A 149 -5.42 10.30 10.81
CA TYR A 149 -5.98 11.64 11.06
C TYR A 149 -6.05 12.52 9.81
N ASN A 150 -5.53 12.04 8.67
CA ASN A 150 -5.49 12.78 7.41
C ASN A 150 -4.79 14.15 7.53
N LEU A 151 -3.80 14.23 8.42
CA LEU A 151 -2.94 15.39 8.60
C LEU A 151 -1.71 15.26 7.70
N ASN A 152 -1.28 16.38 7.13
CA ASN A 152 -0.16 16.45 6.19
C ASN A 152 -0.38 15.59 4.93
N ASP A 153 0.66 15.50 4.09
CA ASP A 153 0.71 14.61 2.95
C ASP A 153 2.11 14.01 2.84
N TYR A 154 2.23 12.70 3.03
CA TYR A 154 3.51 12.01 2.98
C TYR A 154 3.61 11.11 1.75
N PRO A 155 4.80 11.03 1.14
CA PRO A 155 4.98 10.33 -0.11
C PRO A 155 4.92 8.82 0.09
N VAL A 156 4.53 8.14 -0.97
CA VAL A 156 4.78 6.72 -1.22
C VAL A 156 5.36 6.65 -2.61
N TYR A 157 6.40 5.84 -2.77
CA TYR A 157 7.05 5.64 -4.05
C TYR A 157 6.82 4.21 -4.53
N ILE A 158 6.91 4.02 -5.84
CA ILE A 158 7.11 2.72 -6.47
C ILE A 158 8.54 2.68 -7.01
N GLN A 159 9.26 1.59 -6.76
CA GLN A 159 10.48 1.32 -7.52
C GLN A 159 10.09 0.94 -8.94
N LYS A 160 10.58 1.70 -9.92
CA LYS A 160 10.41 1.38 -11.33
C LYS A 160 11.17 0.07 -11.62
N PRO A 161 10.49 -0.99 -12.07
CA PRO A 161 11.14 -2.27 -12.32
C PRO A 161 12.31 -2.12 -13.29
N LYS A 162 13.47 -2.64 -12.89
CA LYS A 162 14.69 -2.62 -13.69
C LYS A 162 14.55 -3.45 -14.97
N PHE A 163 13.80 -4.56 -14.89
CA PHE A 163 13.55 -5.47 -15.99
C PHE A 163 12.10 -5.36 -16.45
N LYS A 164 11.83 -5.66 -17.73
CA LYS A 164 10.47 -5.71 -18.32
C LYS A 164 9.70 -6.97 -17.88
N VAL A 165 9.85 -7.37 -16.62
CA VAL A 165 9.26 -8.57 -16.00
C VAL A 165 8.65 -8.18 -14.65
N VAL A 166 7.56 -8.84 -14.27
CA VAL A 166 7.00 -8.76 -12.91
C VAL A 166 7.47 -9.98 -12.14
N PHE A 167 8.22 -9.75 -11.06
CA PHE A 167 8.56 -10.82 -10.12
C PHE A 167 7.45 -10.94 -9.08
N TYR A 168 6.84 -12.11 -8.99
CA TYR A 168 5.84 -12.41 -7.95
C TYR A 168 5.87 -13.89 -7.58
N ASN A 169 5.48 -14.18 -6.35
CA ASN A 169 5.18 -15.52 -5.88
C ASN A 169 3.65 -15.67 -5.79
N THR A 170 3.08 -16.73 -6.36
CA THR A 170 1.64 -17.00 -6.32
C THR A 170 1.10 -17.11 -4.90
N GLU A 171 1.86 -17.70 -3.98
CA GLU A 171 1.48 -17.78 -2.56
C GLU A 171 1.36 -16.37 -1.95
N ASP A 172 2.30 -15.48 -2.24
CA ASP A 172 2.26 -14.09 -1.77
C ASP A 172 1.10 -13.28 -2.39
N LEU A 173 0.61 -13.66 -3.57
CA LEU A 173 -0.61 -13.08 -4.13
C LEU A 173 -1.87 -13.58 -3.44
N LEU A 174 -1.89 -14.85 -3.01
CA LEU A 174 -3.04 -15.49 -2.38
C LEU A 174 -3.13 -15.20 -0.88
N VAL A 175 -1.99 -15.12 -0.21
CA VAL A 175 -1.82 -14.86 1.23
C VAL A 175 -0.75 -13.78 1.41
N PRO A 176 -1.04 -12.53 1.04
CA PRO A 176 -0.07 -11.44 1.14
C PRO A 176 0.28 -11.13 2.59
N GLN A 177 1.54 -10.78 2.80
CA GLN A 177 2.10 -10.24 4.04
C GLN A 177 3.36 -9.42 3.73
N ILE A 178 3.75 -8.54 4.63
CA ILE A 178 5.07 -7.91 4.59
C ILE A 178 6.04 -8.84 5.33
N ARG A 179 7.22 -9.08 4.76
CA ARG A 179 8.30 -9.78 5.47
C ARG A 179 9.27 -8.74 6.03
N PHE A 180 9.41 -8.69 7.35
CA PHE A 180 10.44 -7.90 8.02
C PHE A 180 11.70 -8.75 8.17
N THR A 181 12.73 -8.42 7.40
CA THR A 181 14.01 -9.13 7.37
C THR A 181 15.11 -8.27 7.97
N GLU A 182 16.19 -8.91 8.42
CA GLU A 182 17.38 -8.20 8.92
C GLU A 182 17.90 -7.18 7.90
N HIS A 183 17.96 -7.58 6.63
CA HIS A 183 18.36 -6.68 5.54
C HIS A 183 17.45 -5.45 5.45
N SER A 184 16.12 -5.63 5.47
CA SER A 184 15.19 -4.50 5.43
C SER A 184 15.30 -3.58 6.65
N ASP A 185 15.62 -4.14 7.83
CA ASP A 185 15.86 -3.38 9.06
C ASP A 185 17.17 -2.60 9.03
N GLU A 186 18.23 -3.13 8.42
CA GLU A 186 19.49 -2.41 8.19
C GLU A 186 19.30 -1.21 7.26
N ILE A 187 18.52 -1.38 6.19
CA ILE A 187 18.14 -0.30 5.27
C ILE A 187 17.28 0.76 5.99
N ASP A 188 16.28 0.36 6.78
CA ASP A 188 15.49 1.29 7.61
C ASP A 188 16.38 2.04 8.59
N LYS A 189 17.30 1.36 9.30
CA LYS A 189 18.22 2.01 10.24
C LYS A 189 19.12 3.05 9.56
N SER A 190 19.61 2.74 8.38
CA SER A 190 20.58 3.57 7.66
C SER A 190 19.93 4.75 6.94
N PHE A 191 18.77 4.53 6.31
CA PHE A 191 18.15 5.50 5.41
C PHE A 191 16.79 5.99 5.89
N ARG A 192 16.14 5.29 6.82
CA ARG A 192 14.74 5.53 7.24
C ARG A 192 13.76 5.48 6.07
N PHE A 193 14.02 4.55 5.16
CA PHE A 193 13.12 4.12 4.12
C PHE A 193 12.96 2.61 4.22
N TYR A 194 11.77 2.14 3.91
CA TYR A 194 11.46 0.72 3.88
C TYR A 194 10.78 0.40 2.56
N SER A 195 11.27 -0.65 1.91
CA SER A 195 10.72 -1.19 0.67
C SER A 195 10.04 -2.53 0.93
N TYR A 196 8.85 -2.73 0.39
CA TYR A 196 8.18 -4.04 0.45
C TYR A 196 7.40 -4.38 -0.83
N PRO A 197 7.48 -5.66 -1.25
CA PRO A 197 6.67 -6.15 -2.34
C PRO A 197 5.21 -6.32 -1.92
N LEU A 198 4.27 -5.90 -2.77
CA LEU A 198 2.84 -6.16 -2.62
C LEU A 198 2.16 -6.16 -3.99
N MET A 199 1.50 -7.28 -4.34
CA MET A 199 0.75 -7.46 -5.60
C MET A 199 1.56 -7.15 -6.87
N GLY A 200 2.83 -7.55 -6.90
CA GLY A 200 3.72 -7.37 -8.04
C GLY A 200 4.38 -5.99 -8.13
N HIS A 201 4.19 -5.14 -7.13
CA HIS A 201 4.85 -3.82 -7.03
C HIS A 201 5.80 -3.80 -5.84
N SER A 202 6.88 -3.03 -5.93
CA SER A 202 7.74 -2.72 -4.79
C SER A 202 7.45 -1.30 -4.31
N PHE A 203 6.75 -1.19 -3.18
CA PHE A 203 6.40 0.10 -2.57
C PHE A 203 7.48 0.53 -1.59
N VAL A 204 7.87 1.80 -1.68
CA VAL A 204 8.84 2.40 -0.77
C VAL A 204 8.17 3.52 0.01
N ILE A 205 8.33 3.50 1.33
CA ILE A 205 7.87 4.54 2.24
C ILE A 205 9.02 5.04 3.11
N PRO A 206 9.06 6.32 3.51
CA PRO A 206 9.81 6.72 4.68
C PRO A 206 9.29 5.97 5.92
N THR A 207 10.16 5.79 6.92
CA THR A 207 9.86 5.26 8.26
C THR A 207 10.10 6.29 9.38
N SER A 208 10.49 7.51 9.00
CA SER A 208 10.64 8.68 9.86
C SER A 208 10.42 9.95 9.03
N ASN A 209 9.85 10.98 9.61
CA ASN A 209 9.68 12.29 8.96
C ASN A 209 10.88 13.25 9.15
N GLN A 210 11.86 12.88 9.98
CA GLN A 210 13.06 13.70 10.20
C GLN A 210 13.99 13.63 8.98
N PHE A 211 14.41 14.79 8.47
CA PHE A 211 15.35 14.92 7.35
C PHE A 211 14.95 14.08 6.13
N MET A 212 13.64 14.02 5.83
CA MET A 212 13.10 13.08 4.85
C MET A 212 13.69 13.29 3.45
N ASN A 213 13.94 14.54 3.06
CA ASN A 213 14.48 14.87 1.74
C ASN A 213 15.95 14.44 1.59
N GLU A 214 16.77 14.72 2.59
CA GLU A 214 18.19 14.34 2.64
C GLU A 214 18.35 12.81 2.68
N ARG A 215 17.48 12.17 3.45
CA ARG A 215 17.43 10.70 3.56
C ARG A 215 16.93 10.06 2.28
N LEU A 216 15.95 10.65 1.59
CA LEU A 216 15.51 10.18 0.28
C LEU A 216 16.63 10.27 -0.74
N ALA A 217 17.39 11.37 -0.75
CA ALA A 217 18.55 11.53 -1.63
C ALA A 217 19.61 10.44 -1.35
N SER A 218 19.89 10.18 -0.07
CA SER A 218 20.81 9.11 0.35
C SER A 218 20.31 7.72 -0.05
N TYR A 219 19.02 7.46 0.12
CA TYR A 219 18.39 6.20 -0.26
C TYR A 219 18.42 5.97 -1.78
N LYS A 220 18.12 6.99 -2.59
CA LYS A 220 18.24 6.92 -4.05
C LYS A 220 19.67 6.61 -4.48
N LYS A 221 20.67 7.23 -3.83
CA LYS A 221 22.09 6.93 -4.08
C LYS A 221 22.41 5.47 -3.73
N HIS A 222 21.90 4.98 -2.61
CA HIS A 222 22.07 3.58 -2.21
C HIS A 222 21.50 2.61 -3.25
N LEU A 223 20.27 2.82 -3.74
CA LEU A 223 19.66 1.97 -4.78
C LEU A 223 20.54 1.85 -6.02
N ILE A 224 21.13 2.96 -6.48
CA ILE A 224 22.04 2.98 -7.62
C ILE A 224 23.34 2.22 -7.31
N GLN A 225 23.92 2.46 -6.14
CA GLN A 225 25.19 1.85 -5.72
C GLN A 225 25.07 0.33 -5.48
N SER A 226 23.97 -0.11 -4.87
CA SER A 226 23.68 -1.53 -4.64
C SER A 226 23.18 -2.24 -5.90
N ASN A 227 22.89 -1.48 -6.97
CA ASN A 227 22.30 -1.98 -8.21
C ASN A 227 21.01 -2.78 -7.93
N ASP A 228 20.12 -2.19 -7.11
CA ASP A 228 18.96 -2.86 -6.53
C ASP A 228 18.14 -3.63 -7.58
N PRO A 229 17.81 -4.91 -7.32
CA PRO A 229 17.16 -5.77 -8.30
C PRO A 229 15.71 -5.37 -8.59
N PHE A 230 15.04 -4.66 -7.66
CA PHE A 230 13.65 -4.23 -7.82
C PHE A 230 13.53 -2.91 -8.56
N GLY A 231 14.58 -2.10 -8.62
CA GLY A 231 14.60 -0.86 -9.39
C GLY A 231 15.48 0.22 -8.79
N LEU A 232 16.04 1.06 -9.68
CA LEU A 232 16.94 2.16 -9.31
C LEU A 232 16.22 3.51 -9.21
N GLU A 233 15.08 3.64 -9.89
CA GLU A 233 14.29 4.87 -9.98
C GLU A 233 13.06 4.76 -9.06
N LEU A 234 12.74 5.85 -8.37
CA LEU A 234 11.56 5.98 -7.53
C LEU A 234 10.56 6.92 -8.17
N ILE A 235 9.35 6.43 -8.42
CA ILE A 235 8.23 7.21 -8.92
C ILE A 235 7.31 7.54 -7.75
N GLU A 236 7.14 8.83 -7.45
CA GLU A 236 6.19 9.27 -6.43
C GLU A 236 4.74 9.05 -6.89
N ILE A 237 3.94 8.47 -6.01
CA ILE A 237 2.52 8.27 -6.26
C ILE A 237 1.77 9.54 -5.89
N ASP A 238 1.64 10.50 -6.80
CA ASP A 238 0.82 11.70 -6.59
C ASP A 238 -0.63 11.51 -7.08
N LYS A 239 -0.77 10.79 -8.19
CA LYS A 239 -2.03 10.40 -8.83
C LYS A 239 -2.07 8.89 -9.08
N VAL A 240 -3.27 8.38 -9.32
CA VAL A 240 -3.49 6.96 -9.63
C VAL A 240 -2.72 6.51 -10.87
N GLU A 241 -2.55 7.39 -11.86
CA GLU A 241 -1.79 7.12 -13.09
C GLU A 241 -0.28 6.89 -12.86
N ASN A 242 0.27 7.37 -11.74
CA ASN A 242 1.68 7.11 -11.39
C ASN A 242 1.91 5.66 -10.96
N ILE A 243 0.83 4.92 -10.66
CA ILE A 243 0.89 3.50 -10.35
C ILE A 243 0.63 2.75 -11.66
N ASP A 244 1.64 2.06 -12.19
CA ASP A 244 1.43 1.14 -13.30
C ASP A 244 0.85 -0.20 -12.82
N PHE A 245 -0.36 -0.18 -12.24
CA PHE A 245 -1.05 -1.38 -11.76
C PHE A 245 -1.43 -2.37 -12.87
N ARG A 246 -1.09 -2.06 -14.13
CA ARG A 246 -1.35 -2.84 -15.34
C ARG A 246 -0.10 -3.49 -15.92
N PHE A 247 1.08 -3.15 -15.38
CA PHE A 247 2.38 -3.61 -15.85
C PHE A 247 2.59 -3.26 -17.34
N GLN A 248 2.21 -2.03 -17.74
CA GLN A 248 2.44 -1.51 -19.09
C GLN A 248 3.94 -1.42 -19.44
N TYR A 249 4.81 -1.23 -18.45
CA TYR A 249 6.27 -1.22 -18.65
C TYR A 249 6.79 -2.52 -19.31
N MET A 250 6.07 -3.64 -19.18
CA MET A 250 6.41 -4.90 -19.85
C MET A 250 6.23 -4.83 -21.37
N ASN A 251 5.42 -3.90 -21.87
CA ASN A 251 5.08 -3.75 -23.29
C ASN A 251 5.82 -2.57 -23.95
N GLU A 252 6.62 -1.81 -23.21
CA GLU A 252 7.46 -0.76 -23.78
C GLU A 252 8.49 -1.40 -24.72
N LYS A 253 8.74 -0.80 -25.88
CA LYS A 253 9.72 -1.31 -26.87
C LYS A 253 11.15 -1.18 -26.36
#